data_AF-A0A5D2G7C9-F1
#
_entry.id   AF-A0A5D2G7C9-F1
#
_cell.length_a   1.000
_cell.length_b   1.000
_cell.length_c   1.000
_cell.angle_alpha   90.00
_cell.angle_beta   90.00
_cell.angle_gamma   90.00
#
_symmetry.space_group_name_H-M   'P 1'
#
loop_
_entity.id
_entity.type
_entity.pdbx_description
1 polymer ?
#
loop_
_entity_poly.entity_id
_entity_poly.type
_entity_poly.pdbx_seq_one_letter_code
_entity_poly.pdbx_strand_id
1 'polypeptide(L)'
;MTGGSLGIRSGSYGSLDKQLQNSVLLPIQVPLATRSKPSKVFKEKETLVHWICKLAGRKKVGMLLLSVISAAVFVWVVYVGKGEYQDSDNVRKVNDSLPINNSGFPLIYEVQSVKIDNWTSLVASDSVEGTEVRKMPPPPPSYFLGYTLPPGHPCYTFSLPPPPADKKRTGPRPCPVCYLPVEEAIALMPKVPSFSPILKNLTYIYEKNLNKDKEFGGSDFGGYPTLKQRDDSYDIRESMNVRCGFVKGSKPGRGSGFDINDDDLLKMEQCHGVVVASAIFGAFDIIQQPKNISEYSKQTICFYMFVDEETEADLKLNGGLDESKKIGVWRIVVAHNLPYTDGRRNGKIPKLLTHRLFPNARFSLWIDGKLELVVDPYQILERFLWRKNATFAISRHYKRFDVFDEAEANKAAGKYDNASINFQVNFYKKEGLTPYSEAKLPITSDVPEGCVIIREHVPMSNLFTCLWFNEVDLFTSRDQISFSTVRDKIAAKTNWTLNMFLDCERRNFVVQKYHKDVLAHMAPPTVYPPPQPLRSANKPPGKFAVEISGENIILKAPFRNILPRRGRDKRSDSRRQRKVSNEIISS
;
A
#
# COMPACT_ATOMS: atom_id res chain seq x y z
N MET A 1 -18.58 24.96 30.57
CA MET A 1 -18.46 25.75 29.33
C MET A 1 -18.00 24.80 28.23
N THR A 2 -18.94 24.40 27.40
CA THR A 2 -18.84 23.30 26.43
C THR A 2 -18.55 23.88 25.05
N GLY A 3 -17.29 23.78 24.60
CA GLY A 3 -16.89 24.04 23.22
C GLY A 3 -16.68 22.72 22.50
N GLY A 4 -17.70 22.26 21.75
CA GLY A 4 -17.59 21.08 20.90
C GLY A 4 -16.65 21.35 19.72
N SER A 5 -15.58 20.56 19.61
CA SER A 5 -14.64 20.62 18.50
C SER A 5 -15.25 19.93 17.26
N LEU A 6 -15.53 20.72 16.23
CA LEU A 6 -15.90 20.25 14.89
C LEU A 6 -14.65 19.73 14.16
N GLY A 7 -14.23 18.51 14.48
CA GLY A 7 -13.24 17.78 13.70
C GLY A 7 -13.82 17.40 12.33
N ILE A 8 -13.35 18.05 11.26
CA ILE A 8 -13.76 17.78 9.89
C ILE A 8 -13.36 16.34 9.51
N ARG A 9 -14.37 15.45 9.49
CA ARG A 9 -14.28 14.05 9.04
C ARG A 9 -14.11 14.02 7.52
N SER A 10 -12.87 14.10 7.03
CA SER A 10 -12.57 13.91 5.61
C SER A 10 -12.21 12.43 5.33
N GLY A 11 -13.19 11.67 4.81
CA GLY A 11 -13.06 10.27 4.43
C GLY A 11 -12.28 10.08 3.12
N SER A 12 -11.28 9.21 3.13
CA SER A 12 -10.46 8.89 1.96
C SER A 12 -10.98 7.61 1.29
N TYR A 13 -12.04 7.72 0.49
CA TYR A 13 -12.49 6.59 -0.33
C TYR A 13 -11.60 6.43 -1.56
N GLY A 14 -10.66 5.49 -1.47
CA GLY A 14 -10.03 4.92 -2.66
C GLY A 14 -11.05 4.08 -3.42
N SER A 15 -11.71 4.68 -4.43
CA SER A 15 -12.36 4.01 -5.57
C SER A 15 -13.36 2.88 -5.25
N LEU A 16 -14.50 3.22 -4.65
CA LEU A 16 -15.71 2.38 -4.69
C LEU A 16 -17.00 3.14 -5.09
N ASP A 17 -16.94 4.46 -5.32
CA ASP A 17 -18.10 5.32 -5.59
C ASP A 17 -18.63 5.32 -7.04
N LYS A 18 -18.54 4.21 -7.78
CA LYS A 18 -19.05 4.17 -9.17
C LYS A 18 -20.28 3.30 -9.43
N GLN A 19 -21.03 2.88 -8.41
CA GLN A 19 -22.14 1.97 -8.64
C GLN A 19 -23.53 2.33 -8.09
N LEU A 20 -23.75 3.56 -7.61
CA LEU A 20 -25.11 3.97 -7.22
C LEU A 20 -25.46 5.39 -7.70
N GLN A 21 -25.91 5.49 -8.95
CA GLN A 21 -26.82 6.55 -9.36
C GLN A 21 -27.83 5.97 -10.34
N ASN A 22 -29.00 5.60 -9.84
CA ASN A 22 -30.23 5.60 -10.62
C ASN A 22 -31.36 6.21 -9.79
N SER A 23 -31.99 7.18 -10.42
CA SER A 23 -33.10 8.05 -10.05
C SER A 23 -34.27 7.43 -9.28
N VAL A 24 -34.81 8.16 -8.30
CA VAL A 24 -36.26 8.51 -8.18
C VAL A 24 -36.38 9.84 -7.41
N LEU A 25 -37.12 10.80 -7.99
CA LEU A 25 -37.60 12.05 -7.37
C LEU A 25 -38.99 11.81 -6.75
N LEU A 26 -39.32 12.47 -5.63
CA LEU A 26 -40.62 13.10 -5.31
C LEU A 26 -40.52 13.92 -3.98
N PRO A 27 -41.40 14.91 -3.74
CA PRO A 27 -41.10 16.14 -2.98
C PRO A 27 -41.78 16.20 -1.61
N ILE A 28 -41.19 16.91 -0.64
CA ILE A 28 -41.90 17.37 0.57
C ILE A 28 -41.44 18.80 0.95
N GLN A 29 -42.44 19.66 1.18
CA GLN A 29 -42.38 21.08 1.51
C GLN A 29 -41.94 21.33 2.96
N VAL A 30 -41.26 22.47 3.20
CA VAL A 30 -41.07 23.07 4.54
C VAL A 30 -41.34 24.59 4.43
N PRO A 31 -41.99 25.24 5.43
CA PRO A 31 -42.46 26.62 5.30
C PRO A 31 -41.41 27.70 5.61
N LEU A 32 -41.79 28.89 5.16
CA LEU A 32 -41.10 30.18 5.04
C LEU A 32 -40.73 30.84 6.39
N ALA A 33 -39.53 31.43 6.47
CA ALA A 33 -39.25 32.57 7.34
C ALA A 33 -38.40 33.62 6.59
N THR A 34 -38.92 34.83 6.57
CA THR A 34 -38.50 36.01 5.81
C THR A 34 -37.43 36.84 6.52
N ARG A 35 -36.38 37.31 5.82
CA ARG A 35 -35.95 38.74 5.86
C ARG A 35 -34.92 39.16 4.78
N SER A 36 -35.32 40.18 4.02
CA SER A 36 -34.58 41.28 3.36
C SER A 36 -33.30 41.07 2.52
N LYS A 37 -33.44 41.31 1.20
CA LYS A 37 -32.48 41.98 0.29
C LYS A 37 -32.87 43.48 0.18
N PRO A 38 -32.06 44.44 -0.34
CA PRO A 38 -31.18 44.36 -1.55
C PRO A 38 -29.83 45.13 -1.43
N SER A 39 -28.85 45.00 -2.34
CA SER A 39 -28.80 45.67 -3.66
C SER A 39 -27.91 44.92 -4.69
N LYS A 40 -28.29 45.09 -5.97
CA LYS A 40 -27.70 44.50 -7.18
C LYS A 40 -26.68 45.47 -7.79
N VAL A 41 -25.58 44.92 -8.31
CA VAL A 41 -24.90 45.44 -9.53
C VAL A 41 -24.62 44.25 -10.45
N PHE A 42 -24.89 44.48 -11.74
CA PHE A 42 -25.02 43.54 -12.86
C PHE A 42 -23.75 42.73 -13.19
N LYS A 43 -23.93 41.46 -13.58
CA LYS A 43 -22.93 40.59 -14.22
C LYS A 43 -23.58 39.97 -15.47
N GLU A 44 -23.33 40.54 -16.64
CA GLU A 44 -24.08 40.26 -17.88
C GLU A 44 -23.28 39.45 -18.93
N LYS A 45 -22.33 38.60 -18.52
CA LYS A 45 -21.48 37.84 -19.48
C LYS A 45 -21.52 36.31 -19.37
N GLU A 46 -22.32 35.73 -18.48
CA GLU A 46 -22.28 34.27 -18.23
C GLU A 46 -23.48 33.48 -18.80
N THR A 47 -24.49 34.15 -19.36
CA THR A 47 -25.73 33.50 -19.84
C THR A 47 -25.66 32.99 -21.29
N LEU A 48 -24.75 33.49 -22.12
CA LEU A 48 -24.65 33.07 -23.53
C LEU A 48 -23.96 31.69 -23.69
N VAL A 49 -22.93 31.43 -22.88
CA VAL A 49 -22.09 30.21 -22.97
C VAL A 49 -22.87 28.98 -22.48
N HIS A 50 -23.75 29.17 -21.50
CA HIS A 50 -24.58 28.09 -20.96
C HIS A 50 -25.71 27.64 -21.90
N TRP A 51 -26.15 28.50 -22.82
CA TRP A 51 -27.23 28.19 -23.76
C TRP A 51 -26.73 27.40 -24.97
N ILE A 52 -25.54 27.72 -25.51
CA ILE A 52 -24.93 27.01 -26.64
C ILE A 52 -24.57 25.56 -26.27
N CYS A 53 -24.15 25.32 -25.03
CA CYS A 53 -23.82 23.98 -24.53
C CYS A 53 -25.05 23.07 -24.30
N LYS A 54 -26.28 23.59 -24.39
CA LYS A 54 -27.51 22.82 -24.15
C LYS A 54 -28.18 22.30 -25.43
N LEU A 55 -27.75 22.73 -26.62
CA LEU A 55 -28.40 22.41 -27.90
C LEU A 55 -27.60 21.49 -28.84
N ALA A 56 -26.34 21.16 -28.54
CA ALA A 56 -25.52 20.29 -29.41
C ALA A 56 -25.15 18.97 -28.72
N GLY A 57 -25.65 17.85 -29.25
CA GLY A 57 -25.31 16.51 -28.79
C GLY A 57 -23.80 16.26 -28.76
N ARG A 58 -23.31 15.75 -27.62
CA ARG A 58 -21.90 15.56 -27.20
C ARG A 58 -20.94 14.79 -28.14
N LYS A 59 -21.33 14.43 -29.36
CA LYS A 59 -20.46 13.70 -30.32
C LYS A 59 -19.90 14.55 -31.47
N LYS A 60 -20.40 15.76 -31.71
CA LYS A 60 -19.95 16.60 -32.85
C LYS A 60 -19.10 17.82 -32.49
N VAL A 61 -19.03 18.21 -31.21
CA VAL A 61 -18.26 19.37 -30.76
C VAL A 61 -16.74 19.15 -30.86
N GLY A 62 -16.26 17.93 -30.56
CA GLY A 62 -14.84 17.59 -30.69
C GLY A 62 -14.34 17.61 -32.14
N MET A 63 -15.19 17.21 -33.09
CA MET A 63 -14.85 17.20 -34.52
C MET A 63 -14.82 18.61 -35.13
N LEU A 64 -15.69 19.50 -34.63
CA LEU A 64 -15.70 20.92 -34.99
C LEU A 64 -14.47 21.66 -34.44
N LEU A 65 -14.09 21.39 -33.18
CA LEU A 65 -12.85 21.92 -32.59
C LEU A 65 -11.61 21.45 -33.34
N LEU A 66 -11.54 20.17 -33.74
CA LEU A 66 -10.44 19.65 -34.56
C LEU A 66 -10.39 20.28 -35.96
N SER A 67 -11.54 20.55 -36.59
CA SER A 67 -11.57 21.25 -37.89
C SER A 67 -11.13 22.71 -37.78
N VAL A 68 -11.49 23.40 -36.69
CA VAL A 68 -11.06 24.79 -36.46
C VAL A 68 -9.56 24.87 -36.19
N ILE A 69 -9.01 23.93 -35.40
CA ILE A 69 -7.56 23.85 -35.16
C ILE A 69 -6.81 23.51 -36.45
N SER A 70 -7.33 22.58 -37.25
CA SER A 70 -6.74 22.22 -38.55
C SER A 70 -6.75 23.40 -39.53
N ALA A 71 -7.85 24.18 -39.59
CA ALA A 71 -7.92 25.38 -40.41
C ALA A 71 -6.95 26.48 -39.93
N ALA A 72 -6.79 26.67 -38.62
CA ALA A 72 -5.83 27.62 -38.06
C ALA A 72 -4.38 27.26 -38.39
N VAL A 73 -4.03 25.97 -38.33
CA VAL A 73 -2.71 25.47 -38.75
C VAL A 73 -2.52 25.65 -40.25
N PHE A 74 -3.55 25.40 -41.06
CA PHE A 74 -3.48 25.58 -42.51
C PHE A 74 -3.28 27.06 -42.90
N VAL A 75 -3.97 27.98 -42.21
CA VAL A 75 -3.79 29.42 -42.40
C VAL A 75 -2.39 29.87 -41.94
N TRP A 76 -1.86 29.33 -40.83
CA TRP A 76 -0.49 29.61 -40.39
C TRP A 76 0.55 29.14 -41.42
N VAL A 77 0.39 27.93 -41.96
CA VAL A 77 1.29 27.38 -42.98
C VAL A 77 1.23 28.19 -44.29
N VAL A 78 0.05 28.65 -44.71
CA VAL A 78 -0.10 29.52 -45.88
C VAL A 78 0.42 30.94 -45.63
N TYR A 79 0.36 31.43 -44.39
CA TYR A 79 0.88 32.75 -44.00
C TYR A 79 2.41 32.76 -43.88
N VAL A 80 3.00 31.67 -43.38
CA VAL A 80 4.45 31.48 -43.29
C VAL A 80 5.06 31.10 -44.65
N GLY A 81 4.30 30.43 -45.52
CA GLY A 81 4.73 30.06 -46.88
C GLY A 81 4.70 31.18 -47.92
N LYS A 82 4.38 32.43 -47.52
CA LYS A 82 4.25 33.57 -48.45
C LYS A 82 5.21 34.73 -48.14
N GLY A 83 6.40 34.42 -47.64
CA GLY A 83 7.50 35.36 -47.52
C GLY A 83 8.70 34.90 -48.36
N GLU A 84 8.77 35.33 -49.62
CA GLU A 84 10.03 35.36 -50.36
C GLU A 84 10.38 36.79 -50.79
N TYR A 85 11.69 36.95 -50.98
CA TYR A 85 12.43 37.98 -51.71
C TYR A 85 13.01 39.15 -50.91
N GLN A 86 14.25 38.97 -50.43
CA GLN A 86 15.34 39.75 -51.02
C GLN A 86 16.68 39.01 -51.00
N ASP A 87 17.38 39.23 -52.10
CA ASP A 87 18.58 38.62 -52.67
C ASP A 87 19.87 39.01 -51.95
N SER A 88 20.86 38.09 -51.86
CA SER A 88 22.28 38.39 -52.09
C SER A 88 23.16 37.16 -51.85
N ASP A 89 23.85 36.81 -52.93
CA ASP A 89 24.97 35.89 -53.08
C ASP A 89 25.99 35.91 -51.93
N ASN A 90 26.45 34.72 -51.53
CA ASN A 90 27.89 34.42 -51.57
C ASN A 90 28.16 32.91 -51.50
N VAL A 91 28.70 32.41 -52.60
CA VAL A 91 29.20 31.05 -52.82
C VAL A 91 30.49 30.81 -52.00
N ARG A 92 30.53 29.72 -51.23
CA ARG A 92 31.77 28.95 -50.97
C ARG A 92 31.45 27.47 -50.78
N LYS A 93 31.72 26.68 -51.82
CA LYS A 93 31.87 25.22 -51.81
C LYS A 93 33.07 24.85 -50.93
N VAL A 94 32.98 23.80 -50.10
CA VAL A 94 33.97 22.71 -49.98
C VAL A 94 33.32 21.47 -49.30
N ASN A 95 33.14 20.45 -50.13
CA ASN A 95 33.30 18.99 -49.99
C ASN A 95 32.75 18.15 -48.82
N ASP A 96 32.07 17.10 -49.28
CA ASP A 96 31.70 15.83 -48.65
C ASP A 96 32.88 15.01 -48.10
N SER A 97 32.62 14.30 -46.98
CA SER A 97 32.93 12.87 -46.85
C SER A 97 32.30 12.27 -45.59
N LEU A 98 31.32 11.38 -45.78
CA LEU A 98 30.86 10.35 -44.81
C LEU A 98 31.96 9.27 -44.66
N PRO A 99 31.95 8.45 -43.58
CA PRO A 99 31.13 7.24 -43.63
C PRO A 99 30.36 6.91 -42.34
N ILE A 100 29.24 6.25 -42.61
CA ILE A 100 28.36 5.47 -41.76
C ILE A 100 29.13 4.38 -41.02
N ASN A 101 28.79 4.11 -39.75
CA ASN A 101 28.90 2.76 -39.21
C ASN A 101 27.72 2.42 -38.30
N ASN A 102 27.21 1.22 -38.53
CA ASN A 102 25.96 0.64 -38.09
C ASN A 102 26.31 -0.63 -37.29
N SER A 103 25.95 -0.71 -36.02
CA SER A 103 25.89 -1.95 -35.21
C SER A 103 25.49 -1.52 -33.78
N GLY A 104 24.38 -1.95 -33.20
CA GLY A 104 24.05 -3.34 -32.89
C GLY A 104 24.14 -3.51 -31.37
N PHE A 105 23.00 -3.74 -30.71
CA PHE A 105 22.92 -4.07 -29.28
C PHE A 105 23.81 -5.26 -28.92
N PRO A 106 24.32 -5.32 -27.68
CA PRO A 106 23.97 -6.46 -26.85
C PRO A 106 23.66 -6.13 -25.38
N LEU A 107 22.75 -6.95 -24.83
CA LEU A 107 22.51 -7.17 -23.41
C LEU A 107 23.67 -7.92 -22.74
N ILE A 108 23.68 -7.87 -21.41
CA ILE A 108 24.41 -8.68 -20.41
C ILE A 108 25.78 -8.09 -19.99
N TYR A 109 25.82 -7.54 -18.77
CA TYR A 109 27.06 -7.39 -18.01
C TYR A 109 27.02 -8.31 -16.79
N GLU A 110 27.81 -9.38 -16.88
CA GLU A 110 28.34 -10.13 -15.75
C GLU A 110 29.22 -9.23 -14.89
N VAL A 111 29.08 -9.37 -13.57
CA VAL A 111 29.94 -8.75 -12.56
C VAL A 111 31.26 -9.52 -12.53
N GLN A 112 32.32 -8.91 -13.04
CA GLN A 112 33.67 -9.46 -13.02
C GLN A 112 34.25 -9.34 -11.60
N SER A 113 34.54 -10.48 -10.99
CA SER A 113 35.32 -10.58 -9.74
C SER A 113 36.77 -10.17 -10.01
N VAL A 114 37.22 -9.10 -9.37
CA VAL A 114 38.62 -8.64 -9.40
C VAL A 114 39.50 -9.64 -8.64
N LYS A 115 40.36 -10.36 -9.36
CA LYS A 115 41.52 -11.07 -8.79
C LYS A 115 42.62 -10.06 -8.47
N ILE A 116 43.08 -10.05 -7.23
CA ILE A 116 44.29 -9.35 -6.81
C ILE A 116 45.40 -10.41 -6.76
N ASP A 117 46.24 -10.45 -7.79
CA ASP A 117 47.45 -11.27 -7.84
C ASP A 117 48.67 -10.34 -7.80
N ASN A 118 49.42 -10.35 -6.69
CA ASN A 118 50.86 -10.65 -6.62
C ASN A 118 51.52 -10.04 -5.39
N TRP A 119 51.92 -10.94 -4.49
CA TRP A 119 52.88 -10.69 -3.42
C TRP A 119 54.25 -11.14 -3.93
N THR A 120 55.24 -10.25 -3.84
CA THR A 120 56.63 -10.45 -4.22
C THR A 120 57.28 -11.59 -3.43
N SER A 121 57.97 -12.47 -4.16
CA SER A 121 58.76 -13.59 -3.67
C SER A 121 59.87 -13.15 -2.71
N LEU A 122 59.96 -13.81 -1.56
CA LEU A 122 61.21 -14.06 -0.86
C LEU A 122 61.34 -15.56 -0.61
N VAL A 123 62.37 -16.13 -1.23
CA VAL A 123 62.75 -17.54 -1.14
C VAL A 123 63.43 -17.78 0.19
N ALA A 124 62.91 -18.71 0.98
CA ALA A 124 63.67 -19.40 2.01
C ALA A 124 63.33 -20.89 1.89
N SER A 125 64.29 -21.65 1.36
CA SER A 125 64.33 -23.10 1.41
C SER A 125 64.74 -23.54 2.82
N ASP A 126 63.92 -24.33 3.50
CA ASP A 126 64.41 -25.56 4.12
C ASP A 126 63.26 -26.51 4.50
N SER A 127 63.55 -27.78 4.36
CA SER A 127 62.71 -28.97 4.49
C SER A 127 62.25 -29.28 5.92
N VAL A 128 60.96 -29.49 6.16
CA VAL A 128 60.43 -30.46 7.16
C VAL A 128 59.06 -30.99 6.72
N GLU A 129 58.85 -32.27 6.99
CA GLU A 129 57.75 -33.19 6.72
C GLU A 129 56.30 -32.67 6.75
N GLY A 130 55.47 -33.39 6.00
CA GLY A 130 54.07 -33.10 5.75
C GLY A 130 53.24 -32.86 7.01
N THR A 131 52.58 -31.70 7.01
CA THR A 131 51.36 -31.48 7.80
C THR A 131 50.31 -31.02 6.80
N GLU A 132 49.28 -31.82 6.57
CA GLU A 132 48.07 -31.34 5.89
C GLU A 132 47.52 -30.17 6.69
N VAL A 133 47.73 -28.94 6.20
CA VAL A 133 47.07 -27.76 6.75
C VAL A 133 45.59 -27.90 6.41
N ARG A 134 44.83 -28.48 7.34
CA ARG A 134 43.38 -28.53 7.33
C ARG A 134 42.88 -27.09 7.30
N LYS A 135 42.63 -26.54 6.10
CA LYS A 135 42.07 -25.20 5.93
C LYS A 135 40.74 -25.18 6.68
N MET A 136 40.72 -24.57 7.86
CA MET A 136 39.48 -24.39 8.62
C MET A 136 38.52 -23.58 7.74
N PRO A 137 37.24 -23.97 7.66
CA PRO A 137 36.27 -23.19 6.91
C PRO A 137 36.22 -21.76 7.47
N PRO A 138 36.00 -20.75 6.62
CA PRO A 138 35.91 -19.36 7.07
C PRO A 138 34.81 -19.23 8.14
N PRO A 139 34.98 -18.31 9.10
CA PRO A 139 33.98 -18.08 10.13
C PRO A 139 32.63 -17.74 9.50
N PRO A 140 31.50 -18.15 10.11
CA PRO A 140 30.18 -17.81 9.59
C PRO A 140 30.02 -16.29 9.49
N PRO A 141 29.28 -15.80 8.49
CA PRO A 141 29.10 -14.37 8.29
C PRO A 141 28.37 -13.75 9.50
N SER A 142 28.83 -12.58 9.94
CA SER A 142 28.21 -11.83 11.04
C SER A 142 26.91 -11.13 10.65
N TYR A 143 26.63 -11.06 9.35
CA TYR A 143 25.44 -10.42 8.79
C TYR A 143 24.74 -11.33 7.78
N PHE A 144 23.44 -11.14 7.63
CA PHE A 144 22.67 -11.82 6.60
C PHE A 144 23.06 -11.27 5.22
N LEU A 145 23.45 -12.18 4.32
CA LEU A 145 23.92 -11.86 2.97
C LEU A 145 22.85 -12.07 1.89
N GLY A 146 21.60 -12.35 2.29
CA GLY A 146 20.56 -12.81 1.39
C GLY A 146 20.70 -14.29 1.02
N TYR A 147 19.77 -14.77 0.21
CA TYR A 147 19.85 -16.07 -0.44
C TYR A 147 19.09 -16.01 -1.77
N THR A 148 19.32 -17.01 -2.61
CA THR A 148 18.51 -17.26 -3.80
C THR A 148 17.84 -18.61 -3.67
N LEU A 149 16.60 -18.71 -4.17
CA LEU A 149 15.92 -20.00 -4.22
C LEU A 149 16.65 -20.92 -5.23
N PRO A 150 16.65 -22.24 -5.01
CA PRO A 150 17.33 -23.16 -5.92
C PRO A 150 16.68 -23.14 -7.31
N PRO A 151 17.48 -23.31 -8.38
CA PRO A 151 16.96 -23.49 -9.73
C PRO A 151 15.94 -24.63 -9.77
N GLY A 152 14.76 -24.38 -10.34
CA GLY A 152 13.64 -25.34 -10.37
C GLY A 152 12.60 -25.14 -9.28
N HIS A 153 12.87 -24.33 -8.24
CA HIS A 153 11.83 -23.94 -7.30
C HIS A 153 10.77 -23.07 -8.02
N PRO A 154 9.45 -23.31 -7.85
CA PRO A 154 8.41 -22.58 -8.58
C PRO A 154 8.49 -21.05 -8.45
N CYS A 155 8.90 -20.56 -7.28
CA CYS A 155 9.10 -19.13 -7.04
C CYS A 155 10.43 -18.56 -7.57
N TYR A 156 11.39 -19.38 -8.01
CA TYR A 156 12.66 -18.92 -8.56
C TYR A 156 12.47 -18.21 -9.91
N THR A 157 11.67 -18.80 -10.79
CA THR A 157 11.36 -18.24 -12.12
C THR A 157 10.04 -17.47 -12.16
N PHE A 158 9.42 -17.21 -11.01
CA PHE A 158 8.14 -16.52 -10.97
C PHE A 158 8.28 -15.09 -11.50
N SER A 159 7.50 -14.79 -12.55
CA SER A 159 7.31 -13.45 -13.07
C SER A 159 5.84 -13.07 -12.97
N LEU A 160 5.57 -11.79 -12.75
CA LEU A 160 4.20 -11.30 -12.69
C LEU A 160 3.55 -11.49 -14.08
N PRO A 161 2.42 -12.22 -14.17
CA PRO A 161 1.73 -12.37 -15.44
C PRO A 161 1.19 -11.01 -15.91
N PRO A 162 1.05 -10.81 -17.23
CA PRO A 162 0.45 -9.59 -17.74
C PRO A 162 -0.96 -9.41 -17.17
N PRO A 163 -1.39 -8.17 -16.87
CA PRO A 163 -2.69 -7.93 -16.25
C PRO A 163 -3.81 -8.50 -17.14
N PRO A 164 -4.80 -9.23 -16.57
CA PRO A 164 -5.88 -9.81 -17.35
C PRO A 164 -6.61 -8.72 -18.15
N ALA A 165 -6.87 -8.99 -19.43
CA ALA A 165 -7.60 -8.08 -20.35
C ALA A 165 -9.11 -7.98 -20.04
N ASP A 166 -9.50 -8.00 -18.76
CA ASP A 166 -10.88 -7.83 -18.35
C ASP A 166 -11.25 -6.34 -18.35
N LYS A 167 -11.78 -5.90 -19.49
CA LYS A 167 -12.26 -4.53 -19.73
C LYS A 167 -13.46 -4.15 -18.84
N LYS A 168 -14.15 -5.10 -18.19
CA LYS A 168 -15.38 -4.83 -17.42
C LYS A 168 -15.11 -4.45 -15.96
N ARG A 169 -13.96 -4.82 -15.41
CA ARG A 169 -13.64 -4.59 -13.99
C ARG A 169 -12.64 -3.42 -13.84
N THR A 170 -13.17 -2.23 -13.56
CA THR A 170 -12.36 -1.02 -13.31
C THR A 170 -11.90 -0.96 -11.85
N GLY A 171 -10.61 -0.70 -11.61
CA GLY A 171 -10.06 -0.42 -10.26
C GLY A 171 -8.78 -1.20 -9.93
N PRO A 172 -8.02 -0.80 -8.88
CA PRO A 172 -6.83 -1.52 -8.43
C PRO A 172 -7.16 -2.96 -7.99
N ARG A 173 -6.37 -3.95 -8.43
CA ARG A 173 -6.59 -5.37 -8.13
C ARG A 173 -5.36 -6.01 -7.48
N PRO A 174 -5.54 -7.10 -6.70
CA PRO A 174 -4.41 -7.93 -6.32
C PRO A 174 -3.77 -8.56 -7.57
N CYS A 175 -2.45 -8.68 -7.56
CA CYS A 175 -1.72 -9.53 -8.50
C CYS A 175 -1.19 -10.78 -7.79
N PRO A 176 -0.90 -11.87 -8.52
CA PRO A 176 -0.34 -13.08 -7.91
C PRO A 176 1.01 -12.78 -7.25
N VAL A 177 1.26 -13.39 -6.09
CA VAL A 177 2.53 -13.33 -5.37
C VAL A 177 2.95 -14.76 -5.07
N CYS A 178 4.22 -15.09 -5.37
CA CYS A 178 4.76 -16.41 -5.08
C CYS A 178 5.34 -16.49 -3.66
N TYR A 179 4.52 -16.97 -2.72
CA TYR A 179 4.93 -17.28 -1.37
C TYR A 179 5.50 -18.69 -1.28
N LEU A 180 6.48 -18.90 -0.40
CA LEU A 180 6.84 -20.24 0.03
C LEU A 180 5.76 -20.81 0.96
N PRO A 181 5.65 -22.13 1.12
CA PRO A 181 4.93 -22.73 2.24
C PRO A 181 5.37 -22.11 3.58
N VAL A 182 4.47 -22.07 4.56
CA VAL A 182 4.72 -21.37 5.83
C VAL A 182 5.93 -21.97 6.56
N GLU A 183 6.05 -23.30 6.56
CA GLU A 183 7.13 -24.05 7.19
C GLU A 183 8.49 -23.73 6.56
N GLU A 184 8.55 -23.63 5.23
CA GLU A 184 9.76 -23.24 4.51
C GLU A 184 10.13 -21.78 4.77
N ALA A 185 9.14 -20.87 4.78
CA ALA A 185 9.36 -19.47 5.12
C ALA A 185 9.96 -19.34 6.53
N ILE A 186 9.40 -20.04 7.53
CA ILE A 186 9.92 -20.06 8.91
C ILE A 186 11.36 -20.60 8.93
N ALA A 187 11.65 -21.69 8.23
CA ALA A 187 12.98 -22.29 8.18
C ALA A 187 14.05 -21.35 7.58
N LEU A 188 13.63 -20.42 6.72
CA LEU A 188 14.49 -19.41 6.08
C LEU A 188 14.59 -18.09 6.86
N MET A 189 14.01 -18.00 8.05
CA MET A 189 14.19 -16.83 8.91
C MET A 189 15.70 -16.59 9.18
N PRO A 190 16.23 -15.40 8.85
CA PRO A 190 17.65 -15.13 9.01
C PRO A 190 18.10 -15.30 10.47
N LYS A 191 19.22 -16.00 10.70
CA LYS A 191 19.76 -16.23 12.06
C LYS A 191 20.63 -15.10 12.60
N VAL A 192 21.16 -14.26 11.70
CA VAL A 192 21.99 -13.09 11.99
C VAL A 192 21.34 -11.84 11.38
N PRO A 193 21.55 -10.63 11.95
CA PRO A 193 20.93 -9.41 11.46
C PRO A 193 21.44 -9.03 10.06
N SER A 194 20.62 -8.30 9.30
CA SER A 194 21.07 -7.73 8.03
C SER A 194 22.13 -6.63 8.24
N PHE A 195 22.97 -6.45 7.22
CA PHE A 195 24.01 -5.41 7.26
C PHE A 195 23.38 -3.99 7.27
N SER A 196 23.87 -3.15 8.18
CA SER A 196 23.56 -1.72 8.23
C SER A 196 24.76 -0.94 7.69
N PRO A 197 24.64 -0.27 6.53
CA PRO A 197 25.76 0.44 5.92
C PRO A 197 26.07 1.72 6.69
N ILE A 198 27.36 1.98 6.92
CA ILE A 198 27.89 3.13 7.70
C ILE A 198 27.43 3.08 9.17
N LEU A 199 26.16 3.29 9.46
CA LEU A 199 25.58 3.35 10.80
C LEU A 199 25.57 1.97 11.48
N LYS A 200 26.28 1.86 12.61
CA LYS A 200 26.36 0.66 13.46
C LYS A 200 25.63 0.83 14.78
N ASN A 201 25.71 2.01 15.39
CA ASN A 201 25.08 2.29 16.66
C ASN A 201 24.12 3.48 16.55
N LEU A 202 22.85 3.25 16.87
CA LEU A 202 21.83 4.28 16.91
C LEU A 202 21.28 4.39 18.32
N THR A 203 21.45 5.56 18.91
CA THR A 203 20.88 5.92 20.21
C THR A 203 19.88 7.05 20.06
N TYR A 204 19.08 7.28 21.10
CA TYR A 204 17.99 8.24 21.07
C TYR A 204 18.16 9.31 22.14
N ILE A 205 17.84 10.54 21.75
CA ILE A 205 17.98 11.71 22.62
C ILE A 205 16.84 11.74 23.64
N TYR A 206 17.21 11.92 24.91
CA TYR A 206 16.30 12.21 26.02
C TYR A 206 16.62 13.58 26.60
N GLU A 207 15.63 14.47 26.65
CA GLU A 207 15.76 15.86 27.05
C GLU A 207 14.65 16.23 28.05
N LYS A 208 15.04 16.58 29.28
CA LYS A 208 14.10 17.05 30.32
C LYS A 208 13.64 18.49 30.06
N ASN A 209 14.57 19.35 29.66
CA ASN A 209 14.32 20.77 29.40
C ASN A 209 14.31 21.01 27.89
N LEU A 210 13.13 21.31 27.35
CA LEU A 210 12.98 21.63 25.93
C LEU A 210 13.14 23.13 25.71
N ASN A 211 13.88 23.51 24.68
CA ASN A 211 14.03 24.90 24.28
C ASN A 211 12.99 25.24 23.20
N LYS A 212 11.99 26.04 23.57
CA LYS A 212 10.89 26.46 22.70
C LYS A 212 11.20 27.74 21.90
N ASP A 213 12.29 28.42 22.22
CA ASP A 213 12.55 29.78 21.78
C ASP A 213 13.16 29.88 20.37
N LYS A 214 13.40 28.73 19.70
CA LYS A 214 14.00 28.62 18.36
C LYS A 214 13.16 27.77 17.38
N GLU A 215 11.85 27.71 17.58
CA GLU A 215 10.96 26.80 16.86
C GLU A 215 10.72 27.23 15.40
N PHE A 216 11.26 26.47 14.45
CA PHE A 216 10.73 26.40 13.08
C PHE A 216 9.45 25.52 13.01
N GLY A 217 9.25 24.67 14.02
CA GLY A 217 8.11 23.77 14.22
C GLY A 217 8.46 22.59 15.13
N GLY A 218 7.62 21.55 15.15
CA GLY A 218 7.80 20.33 15.97
C GLY A 218 6.81 20.26 17.14
N SER A 219 7.07 19.36 18.08
CA SER A 219 6.24 19.21 19.28
C SER A 219 7.03 18.89 20.55
N ASP A 220 6.37 18.96 21.71
CA ASP A 220 6.89 18.50 23.00
C ASP A 220 7.27 17.01 22.98
N PHE A 221 6.63 16.21 22.10
CA PHE A 221 6.93 14.79 21.91
C PHE A 221 8.19 14.57 21.06
N GLY A 222 8.37 15.40 20.03
CA GLY A 222 9.54 15.37 19.14
C GLY A 222 10.75 16.18 19.62
N GLY A 223 10.56 17.08 20.60
CA GLY A 223 11.62 17.84 21.25
C GLY A 223 12.08 19.10 20.50
N TYR A 224 11.22 19.67 19.64
CA TYR A 224 11.46 20.93 18.92
C TYR A 224 12.86 21.06 18.28
N PRO A 225 13.27 20.13 17.38
CA PRO A 225 14.57 20.23 16.74
C PRO A 225 14.69 21.51 15.91
N THR A 226 15.81 22.22 16.06
CA THR A 226 16.19 23.30 15.14
C THR A 226 16.48 22.75 13.74
N LEU A 227 16.39 23.60 12.71
CA LEU A 227 16.75 23.21 11.34
C LEU A 227 18.18 22.69 11.22
N LYS A 228 19.12 23.29 11.96
CA LYS A 228 20.50 22.79 12.02
C LYS A 228 20.57 21.36 12.57
N GLN A 229 19.89 21.08 13.67
CA GLN A 229 19.86 19.73 14.24
C GLN A 229 19.16 18.72 13.31
N ARG A 230 18.13 19.16 12.59
CA ARG A 230 17.50 18.35 11.53
C ARG A 230 18.52 18.02 10.44
N ASP A 231 19.23 19.01 9.91
CA ASP A 231 20.18 18.79 8.82
C ASP A 231 21.36 17.93 9.26
N ASP A 232 21.86 18.14 10.48
CA ASP A 232 22.90 17.31 11.11
C ASP A 232 22.46 15.84 11.24
N SER A 233 21.15 15.57 11.39
CA SER A 233 20.63 14.20 11.49
C SER A 233 20.62 13.43 10.15
N TYR A 234 20.84 14.12 9.03
CA TYR A 234 21.06 13.50 7.71
C TYR A 234 22.55 13.30 7.39
N ASP A 235 23.47 13.74 8.25
CA ASP A 235 24.89 13.42 8.14
C ASP A 235 25.17 12.05 8.81
N ILE A 236 25.07 10.98 8.01
CA ILE A 236 25.08 9.62 8.52
C ILE A 236 26.50 9.22 8.95
N ARG A 237 26.63 8.87 10.24
CA ARG A 237 27.89 8.47 10.89
C ARG A 237 27.79 7.06 11.45
N GLU A 238 28.92 6.48 11.82
CA GLU A 238 28.97 5.13 12.40
C GLU A 238 28.17 5.00 13.70
N SER A 239 28.20 6.06 14.53
CA SER A 239 27.40 6.18 15.73
C SER A 239 26.61 7.49 15.70
N MET A 240 25.31 7.43 15.95
CA MET A 240 24.42 8.59 15.94
C MET A 240 23.53 8.62 17.18
N ASN A 241 23.20 9.83 17.62
CA ASN A 241 22.18 10.09 18.63
C ASN A 241 21.12 11.00 18.00
N VAL A 242 19.88 10.52 17.90
CA VAL A 242 18.82 11.20 17.12
C VAL A 242 17.56 11.42 17.97
N ARG A 243 16.86 12.54 17.74
CA ARG A 243 15.49 12.71 18.22
C ARG A 243 14.57 11.82 17.39
N CYS A 244 13.73 11.03 18.04
CA CYS A 244 12.90 10.03 17.38
C CYS A 244 11.61 9.78 18.17
N GLY A 245 10.90 10.87 18.49
CA GLY A 245 9.84 10.87 19.49
C GLY A 245 10.32 10.46 20.88
N PHE A 246 9.41 10.48 21.84
CA PHE A 246 9.66 10.04 23.22
C PHE A 246 10.87 10.75 23.86
N VAL A 247 11.05 12.04 23.59
CA VAL A 247 12.21 12.80 24.10
C VAL A 247 12.13 13.05 25.60
N LYS A 248 10.92 13.06 26.16
CA LYS A 248 10.65 13.13 27.60
C LYS A 248 10.37 11.73 28.16
N GLY A 249 10.36 11.65 29.49
CA GLY A 249 10.10 10.41 30.21
C GLY A 249 11.37 9.60 30.44
N SER A 250 11.22 8.48 31.16
CA SER A 250 12.34 7.57 31.45
C SER A 250 12.57 6.55 30.34
N LYS A 251 11.52 6.20 29.60
CA LYS A 251 11.54 5.32 28.43
C LYS A 251 10.31 5.56 27.55
N PRO A 252 10.31 5.15 26.27
CA PRO A 252 9.13 5.23 25.42
C PRO A 252 7.91 4.61 26.11
N GLY A 253 6.80 5.34 26.11
CA GLY A 253 5.56 4.90 26.76
C GLY A 253 5.44 5.23 28.25
N ARG A 254 6.42 5.88 28.88
CA ARG A 254 6.35 6.25 30.32
C ARG A 254 6.71 7.72 30.57
N GLY A 255 5.69 8.55 30.74
CA GLY A 255 5.84 10.00 31.01
C GLY A 255 6.37 10.76 29.80
N SER A 256 6.04 10.27 28.61
CA SER A 256 6.61 10.70 27.33
C SER A 256 5.60 11.39 26.42
N GLY A 257 4.31 11.41 26.80
CA GLY A 257 3.22 11.97 26.02
C GLY A 257 2.61 10.99 25.02
N PHE A 258 2.78 9.69 25.22
CA PHE A 258 2.06 8.59 24.56
C PHE A 258 2.17 7.42 25.54
N ASP A 259 1.54 7.58 26.68
CA ASP A 259 1.82 6.78 27.86
C ASP A 259 1.05 5.47 27.82
N ILE A 260 1.70 4.38 28.20
CA ILE A 260 1.16 3.03 28.14
C ILE A 260 1.24 2.46 29.56
N ASN A 261 0.22 1.68 29.93
CA ASN A 261 0.19 1.01 31.23
C ASN A 261 1.41 0.09 31.41
N ASP A 262 1.94 0.04 32.62
CA ASP A 262 3.19 -0.67 32.92
C ASP A 262 3.12 -2.16 32.63
N ASP A 263 1.95 -2.79 32.82
CA ASP A 263 1.72 -4.20 32.49
C ASP A 263 1.79 -4.46 30.98
N ASP A 264 1.29 -3.53 30.17
CA ASP A 264 1.38 -3.59 28.71
C ASP A 264 2.81 -3.34 28.22
N LEU A 265 3.52 -2.38 28.81
CA LEU A 265 4.94 -2.14 28.51
C LEU A 265 5.79 -3.38 28.77
N LEU A 266 5.60 -4.06 29.91
CA LEU A 266 6.32 -5.29 30.24
C LEU A 266 6.05 -6.40 29.20
N LYS A 267 4.80 -6.51 28.72
CA LYS A 267 4.45 -7.48 27.66
C LYS A 267 5.06 -7.11 26.32
N MET A 268 5.10 -5.83 25.97
CA MET A 268 5.72 -5.33 24.74
C MET A 268 7.23 -5.58 24.73
N GLU A 269 7.91 -5.39 25.87
CA GLU A 269 9.34 -5.72 26.04
C GLU A 269 9.60 -7.24 25.92
N GLN A 270 8.64 -8.09 26.28
CA GLN A 270 8.75 -9.54 26.12
C GLN A 270 8.55 -10.03 24.68
N CYS A 271 8.11 -9.16 23.76
CA CYS A 271 7.95 -9.54 22.36
C CYS A 271 9.31 -9.62 21.66
N HIS A 272 9.77 -10.86 21.46
CA HIS A 272 10.99 -11.16 20.72
C HIS A 272 10.64 -11.68 19.33
N GLY A 273 11.45 -11.35 18.31
CA GLY A 273 11.24 -11.86 16.96
C GLY A 273 10.33 -10.94 16.13
N VAL A 274 9.04 -11.26 15.99
CA VAL A 274 8.13 -10.56 15.06
C VAL A 274 6.96 -9.92 15.81
N VAL A 275 6.74 -8.63 15.56
CA VAL A 275 5.53 -7.92 15.99
C VAL A 275 4.67 -7.52 14.79
N VAL A 276 3.36 -7.78 14.87
CA VAL A 276 2.37 -7.19 13.97
C VAL A 276 1.64 -6.11 14.74
N ALA A 277 1.74 -4.87 14.29
CA ALA A 277 1.18 -3.70 14.94
C ALA A 277 0.14 -3.01 14.06
N SER A 278 -0.93 -2.54 14.68
CA SER A 278 -1.97 -1.72 14.06
C SER A 278 -2.46 -0.67 15.06
N ALA A 279 -3.23 0.32 14.61
CA ALA A 279 -3.90 1.24 15.52
C ALA A 279 -5.25 1.75 15.01
N ILE A 280 -6.11 2.11 15.95
CA ILE A 280 -7.40 2.78 15.71
C ILE A 280 -7.54 3.90 16.74
N PHE A 281 -7.67 5.14 16.25
CA PHE A 281 -7.88 6.33 17.07
C PHE A 281 -9.21 6.99 16.68
N GLY A 282 -9.91 7.56 17.65
CA GLY A 282 -11.21 8.24 17.48
C GLY A 282 -12.34 7.33 17.01
N ALA A 283 -12.30 6.05 17.42
CA ALA A 283 -13.26 5.00 17.04
C ALA A 283 -13.53 4.94 15.52
N PHE A 284 -12.51 5.23 14.70
CA PHE A 284 -12.70 5.45 13.27
C PHE A 284 -12.96 4.15 12.47
N ASP A 285 -12.36 3.05 12.94
CA ASP A 285 -12.34 1.76 12.27
C ASP A 285 -12.95 0.64 13.13
N ILE A 286 -13.35 -0.45 12.46
CA ILE A 286 -13.65 -1.74 13.10
C ILE A 286 -12.37 -2.57 13.10
N ILE A 287 -12.06 -3.21 14.24
CA ILE A 287 -10.93 -4.14 14.33
C ILE A 287 -11.12 -5.28 13.32
N GLN A 288 -10.12 -5.44 12.45
CA GLN A 288 -10.07 -6.55 11.50
C GLN A 288 -9.22 -7.68 12.07
N GLN A 289 -9.76 -8.90 12.10
CA GLN A 289 -9.02 -10.08 12.54
C GLN A 289 -8.17 -10.64 11.39
N PRO A 290 -6.87 -10.88 11.60
CA PRO A 290 -6.05 -11.61 10.64
C PRO A 290 -6.65 -12.98 10.28
N LYS A 291 -6.55 -13.35 9.01
CA LYS A 291 -6.96 -14.64 8.46
C LYS A 291 -5.75 -15.42 7.95
N ASN A 292 -5.90 -16.74 7.87
CA ASN A 292 -4.87 -17.66 7.38
C ASN A 292 -3.55 -17.56 8.14
N ILE A 293 -3.62 -17.31 9.45
CA ILE A 293 -2.45 -17.31 10.32
C ILE A 293 -2.23 -18.74 10.84
N SER A 294 -1.03 -19.27 10.63
CA SER A 294 -0.65 -20.60 11.11
C SER A 294 -0.65 -20.68 12.64
N GLU A 295 -0.81 -21.89 13.20
CA GLU A 295 -0.72 -22.08 14.66
C GLU A 295 0.64 -21.68 15.22
N TYR A 296 1.72 -21.93 14.47
CA TYR A 296 3.05 -21.46 14.84
C TYR A 296 3.07 -19.93 14.96
N SER A 297 2.59 -19.20 13.95
CA SER A 297 2.54 -17.74 13.97
C SER A 297 1.65 -17.18 15.09
N LYS A 298 0.52 -17.82 15.42
CA LYS A 298 -0.32 -17.40 16.55
C LYS A 298 0.42 -17.51 17.90
N GLN A 299 1.38 -18.41 18.03
CA GLN A 299 2.15 -18.64 19.25
C GLN A 299 3.42 -17.78 19.32
N THR A 300 4.07 -17.51 18.18
CA THR A 300 5.39 -16.86 18.14
C THR A 300 5.34 -15.38 17.76
N ILE A 301 4.28 -14.92 17.11
CA ILE A 301 4.13 -13.52 16.68
C ILE A 301 3.27 -12.76 17.68
N CYS A 302 3.72 -11.57 18.07
CA CYS A 302 2.94 -10.71 18.93
C CYS A 302 2.05 -9.77 18.11
N PHE A 303 0.73 -9.88 18.29
CA PHE A 303 -0.26 -9.03 17.63
C PHE A 303 -0.74 -7.93 18.58
N TYR A 304 -0.47 -6.67 18.21
CA TYR A 304 -0.79 -5.50 19.03
C TYR A 304 -1.63 -4.47 18.27
N MET A 305 -2.68 -3.98 18.93
CA MET A 305 -3.55 -2.92 18.44
C MET A 305 -3.51 -1.75 19.41
N PHE A 306 -3.01 -0.60 18.97
CA PHE A 306 -3.00 0.63 19.76
C PHE A 306 -4.31 1.40 19.62
N VAL A 307 -4.87 1.86 20.73
CA VAL A 307 -6.14 2.60 20.76
C VAL A 307 -6.05 3.80 21.70
N ASP A 308 -6.85 4.83 21.47
CA ASP A 308 -7.09 5.89 22.47
C ASP A 308 -8.21 5.53 23.44
N GLU A 309 -8.40 6.33 24.49
CA GLU A 309 -9.45 6.11 25.48
C GLU A 309 -10.86 6.14 24.87
N GLU A 310 -11.09 6.97 23.84
CA GLU A 310 -12.37 7.00 23.11
C GLU A 310 -12.65 5.66 22.42
N THR A 311 -11.67 5.13 21.68
CA THR A 311 -11.81 3.84 21.01
C THR A 311 -11.90 2.71 22.02
N GLU A 312 -11.16 2.75 23.13
CA GLU A 312 -11.26 1.74 24.19
C GLU A 312 -12.69 1.68 24.77
N ALA A 313 -13.30 2.84 25.05
CA ALA A 313 -14.66 2.92 25.55
C ALA A 313 -15.67 2.33 24.56
N ASP A 314 -15.54 2.64 23.26
CA ASP A 314 -16.38 2.05 22.22
C ASP A 314 -16.18 0.52 22.11
N LEU A 315 -14.95 0.03 22.24
CA LEU A 315 -14.67 -1.40 22.19
C LEU A 315 -15.22 -2.17 23.41
N LYS A 316 -15.22 -1.56 24.60
CA LYS A 316 -15.86 -2.13 25.80
C LYS A 316 -17.37 -2.23 25.65
N LEU A 317 -18.00 -1.25 25.00
CA LEU A 317 -19.45 -1.21 24.80
C LEU A 317 -19.91 -2.11 23.64
N ASN A 318 -19.22 -2.04 22.50
CA ASN A 318 -19.69 -2.59 21.22
C ASN A 318 -18.72 -3.59 20.58
N GLY A 319 -17.46 -3.60 20.98
CA GLY A 319 -16.37 -4.32 20.31
C GLY A 319 -15.92 -5.63 20.97
N GLY A 320 -16.51 -5.99 22.11
CA GLY A 320 -16.16 -7.20 22.85
C GLY A 320 -14.81 -7.16 23.56
N LEU A 321 -14.30 -5.98 23.92
CA LEU A 321 -13.11 -5.87 24.76
C LEU A 321 -13.45 -6.29 26.20
N ASP A 322 -12.85 -7.37 26.66
CA ASP A 322 -13.01 -7.90 28.00
C ASP A 322 -11.78 -7.61 28.90
N GLU A 323 -11.81 -8.13 30.13
CA GLU A 323 -10.72 -7.99 31.11
C GLU A 323 -9.39 -8.59 30.64
N SER A 324 -9.40 -9.49 29.64
CA SER A 324 -8.18 -10.08 29.09
C SER A 324 -7.36 -9.09 28.26
N LYS A 325 -7.91 -7.90 27.98
CA LYS A 325 -7.37 -6.88 27.06
C LYS A 325 -7.09 -7.45 25.66
N LYS A 326 -7.86 -8.45 25.21
CA LYS A 326 -7.71 -9.04 23.88
C LYS A 326 -9.02 -9.01 23.09
N ILE A 327 -8.88 -8.88 21.78
CA ILE A 327 -9.96 -9.11 20.82
C ILE A 327 -9.41 -10.02 19.72
N GLY A 328 -9.81 -11.29 19.75
CA GLY A 328 -9.21 -12.32 18.89
C GLY A 328 -7.71 -12.48 19.16
N VAL A 329 -6.88 -12.35 18.12
CA VAL A 329 -5.41 -12.43 18.28
C VAL A 329 -4.80 -11.14 18.80
N TRP A 330 -5.49 -10.00 18.65
CA TRP A 330 -4.97 -8.70 19.04
C TRP A 330 -4.98 -8.52 20.55
N ARG A 331 -3.82 -8.15 21.11
CA ARG A 331 -3.76 -7.48 22.41
C ARG A 331 -4.03 -5.99 22.20
N ILE A 332 -4.99 -5.46 22.94
CA ILE A 332 -5.34 -4.04 22.92
C ILE A 332 -4.45 -3.28 23.89
N VAL A 333 -3.79 -2.24 23.42
CA VAL A 333 -2.95 -1.34 24.21
C VAL A 333 -3.52 0.05 24.13
N VAL A 334 -3.91 0.60 25.27
CA VAL A 334 -4.46 1.95 25.38
C VAL A 334 -3.29 2.93 25.52
N ALA A 335 -3.30 3.95 24.66
CA ALA A 335 -2.34 5.04 24.68
C ALA A 335 -2.98 6.26 25.35
N HIS A 336 -2.36 6.71 26.43
CA HIS A 336 -2.78 7.81 27.27
C HIS A 336 -1.95 9.07 27.00
N ASN A 337 -2.44 10.23 27.46
CA ASN A 337 -1.72 11.50 27.40
C ASN A 337 -1.18 11.83 26.00
N LEU A 338 -2.00 11.59 24.96
CA LEU A 338 -1.58 11.68 23.57
C LEU A 338 -0.96 13.05 23.23
N PRO A 339 0.10 13.09 22.40
CA PRO A 339 0.87 14.32 22.24
C PRO A 339 0.26 15.27 21.21
N TYR A 340 -0.69 14.78 20.41
CA TYR A 340 -1.36 15.55 19.37
C TYR A 340 -2.87 15.48 19.54
N THR A 341 -3.55 16.56 19.17
CA THR A 341 -5.02 16.59 19.07
C THR A 341 -5.54 15.81 17.86
N ASP A 342 -4.75 15.68 16.80
CA ASP A 342 -5.10 14.90 15.60
C ASP A 342 -4.79 13.41 15.81
N GLY A 343 -5.85 12.59 15.94
CA GLY A 343 -5.73 11.13 16.04
C GLY A 343 -4.97 10.50 14.87
N ARG A 344 -4.99 11.09 13.67
CA ARG A 344 -4.19 10.60 12.53
C ARG A 344 -2.70 10.79 12.74
N ARG A 345 -2.31 11.88 13.40
CA ARG A 345 -0.92 12.16 13.78
C ARG A 345 -0.48 11.23 14.92
N ASN A 346 -1.34 11.01 15.92
CA ASN A 346 -1.11 10.01 16.97
C ASN A 346 -0.90 8.60 16.37
N GLY A 347 -1.69 8.22 15.37
CA GLY A 347 -1.52 6.96 14.63
C GLY A 347 -0.18 6.81 13.91
N LYS A 348 0.59 7.89 13.71
CA LYS A 348 1.94 7.81 13.12
C LYS A 348 2.99 7.32 14.13
N ILE A 349 2.73 7.42 15.43
CA ILE A 349 3.63 6.97 16.49
C ILE A 349 3.81 5.45 16.42
N PRO A 350 2.77 4.60 16.60
CA PRO A 350 2.96 3.15 16.52
C PRO A 350 3.31 2.66 15.10
N LYS A 351 2.99 3.45 14.07
CA LYS A 351 3.33 3.19 12.67
C LYS A 351 4.81 3.33 12.35
N LEU A 352 5.41 4.47 12.67
CA LEU A 352 6.78 4.79 12.29
C LEU A 352 7.77 4.39 13.39
N LEU A 353 7.36 4.54 14.65
CA LEU A 353 8.19 4.33 15.84
C LEU A 353 7.98 2.95 16.50
N THR A 354 7.52 1.94 15.76
CA THR A 354 7.36 0.58 16.30
C THR A 354 8.64 0.04 16.95
N HIS A 355 9.82 0.41 16.42
CA HIS A 355 11.13 0.01 16.96
C HIS A 355 11.45 0.70 18.30
N ARG A 356 10.84 1.85 18.60
CA ARG A 356 10.92 2.49 19.93
C ARG A 356 10.00 1.82 20.94
N LEU A 357 8.84 1.35 20.48
CA LEU A 357 7.80 0.70 21.32
C LEU A 357 8.12 -0.78 21.61
N PHE A 358 8.77 -1.47 20.68
CA PHE A 358 9.15 -2.88 20.81
C PHE A 358 10.67 -3.04 20.65
N PRO A 359 11.47 -2.63 21.66
CA PRO A 359 12.93 -2.59 21.54
C PRO A 359 13.59 -3.95 21.32
N ASN A 360 12.91 -5.05 21.70
CA ASN A 360 13.41 -6.43 21.57
C ASN A 360 12.83 -7.17 20.35
N ALA A 361 11.92 -6.55 19.60
CA ALA A 361 11.43 -7.12 18.35
C ALA A 361 12.47 -6.95 17.25
N ARG A 362 12.66 -8.00 16.44
CA ARG A 362 13.60 -7.97 15.32
C ARG A 362 12.94 -7.53 14.02
N PHE A 363 11.69 -7.94 13.81
CA PHE A 363 10.90 -7.61 12.63
C PHE A 363 9.57 -7.02 13.05
N SER A 364 9.02 -6.13 12.23
CA SER A 364 7.67 -5.61 12.40
C SER A 364 6.89 -5.55 11.09
N LEU A 365 5.59 -5.85 11.17
CA LEU A 365 4.61 -5.50 10.15
C LEU A 365 3.67 -4.45 10.75
N TRP A 366 3.67 -3.25 10.18
CA TRP A 366 2.60 -2.29 10.40
C TRP A 366 1.46 -2.58 9.44
N ILE A 367 0.23 -2.66 9.95
CA ILE A 367 -1.00 -2.82 9.17
C ILE A 367 -1.97 -1.71 9.60
N ASP A 368 -2.46 -0.91 8.66
CA ASP A 368 -3.46 0.14 8.93
C ASP A 368 -4.79 -0.48 9.42
N GLY A 369 -5.45 0.13 10.40
CA GLY A 369 -6.60 -0.45 11.10
C GLY A 369 -7.79 -0.86 10.22
N LYS A 370 -7.93 -0.25 9.03
CA LYS A 370 -8.95 -0.59 8.04
C LYS A 370 -8.65 -1.86 7.22
N LEU A 371 -7.47 -2.45 7.39
CA LEU A 371 -7.01 -3.58 6.60
C LEU A 371 -7.12 -4.90 7.36
N GLU A 372 -7.64 -5.91 6.68
CA GLU A 372 -7.62 -7.30 7.11
C GLU A 372 -6.38 -7.99 6.52
N LEU A 373 -5.48 -8.49 7.38
CA LEU A 373 -4.34 -9.31 6.98
C LEU A 373 -4.82 -10.71 6.59
N VAL A 374 -4.44 -11.22 5.42
CA VAL A 374 -4.95 -12.51 4.88
C VAL A 374 -3.88 -13.52 4.49
N VAL A 375 -2.60 -13.21 4.73
CA VAL A 375 -1.45 -14.09 4.51
C VAL A 375 -0.58 -14.10 5.77
N ASP A 376 0.03 -15.24 6.06
CA ASP A 376 0.87 -15.42 7.25
C ASP A 376 2.07 -14.45 7.25
N PRO A 377 2.36 -13.75 8.36
CA PRO A 377 3.46 -12.78 8.42
C PRO A 377 4.83 -13.35 8.06
N TYR A 378 5.12 -14.63 8.33
CA TYR A 378 6.40 -15.22 7.94
C TYR A 378 6.56 -15.31 6.43
N GLN A 379 5.49 -15.64 5.70
CA GLN A 379 5.49 -15.63 4.23
C GLN A 379 5.68 -14.21 3.68
N ILE A 380 5.12 -13.20 4.34
CA ILE A 380 5.27 -11.79 3.95
C ILE A 380 6.72 -11.33 4.19
N LEU A 381 7.28 -11.60 5.37
CA LEU A 381 8.68 -11.26 5.70
C LEU A 381 9.64 -11.94 4.73
N GLU A 382 9.44 -13.22 4.48
CA GLU A 382 10.25 -13.98 3.52
C GLU A 382 10.19 -13.35 2.13
N ARG A 383 8.99 -13.11 1.61
CA ARG A 383 8.80 -12.63 0.24
C ARG A 383 9.33 -11.22 0.00
N PHE A 384 9.12 -10.31 0.96
CA PHE A 384 9.35 -8.87 0.77
C PHE A 384 10.60 -8.33 1.47
N LEU A 385 11.15 -9.02 2.48
CA LEU A 385 12.42 -8.65 3.09
C LEU A 385 13.51 -9.66 2.75
N TRP A 386 13.38 -10.91 3.20
CA TRP A 386 14.51 -11.85 3.22
C TRP A 386 14.94 -12.26 1.81
N ARG A 387 14.01 -12.66 0.95
CA ARG A 387 14.27 -13.01 -0.46
C ARG A 387 14.73 -11.80 -1.28
N LYS A 388 14.45 -10.58 -0.82
CA LYS A 388 14.85 -9.33 -1.46
C LYS A 388 16.13 -8.74 -0.86
N ASN A 389 16.70 -9.40 0.14
CA ASN A 389 17.84 -8.90 0.91
C ASN A 389 17.67 -7.43 1.33
N ALA A 390 16.48 -7.09 1.82
CA ALA A 390 16.09 -5.74 2.19
C ALA A 390 15.71 -5.69 3.67
N THR A 391 15.95 -4.55 4.33
CA THR A 391 15.57 -4.32 5.73
C THR A 391 14.31 -3.48 5.88
N PHE A 392 13.82 -2.91 4.79
CA PHE A 392 12.59 -2.13 4.74
C PHE A 392 11.86 -2.39 3.42
N ALA A 393 10.57 -2.66 3.48
CA ALA A 393 9.72 -2.84 2.31
C ALA A 393 8.39 -2.10 2.47
N ILE A 394 7.97 -1.45 1.39
CA ILE A 394 6.74 -0.66 1.33
C ILE A 394 6.22 -0.66 -0.10
N SER A 395 4.91 -0.72 -0.31
CA SER A 395 4.36 -0.64 -1.66
C SER A 395 4.37 0.79 -2.17
N ARG A 396 4.57 0.97 -3.48
CA ARG A 396 4.25 2.25 -4.13
C ARG A 396 2.75 2.51 -4.13
N HIS A 397 2.37 3.78 -4.15
CA HIS A 397 0.98 4.17 -4.28
C HIS A 397 0.39 3.80 -5.65
N TYR A 398 -0.90 3.48 -5.69
CA TYR A 398 -1.54 2.79 -6.82
C TYR A 398 -1.85 3.67 -8.03
N LYS A 399 -1.72 5.00 -7.89
CA LYS A 399 -2.12 5.97 -8.92
C LYS A 399 -1.15 7.13 -9.05
N ARG A 400 -0.79 7.71 -7.91
CA ARG A 400 0.13 8.86 -7.81
C ARG A 400 1.52 8.35 -7.47
N PHE A 401 2.51 8.75 -8.25
CA PHE A 401 3.91 8.36 -8.10
C PHE A 401 4.83 9.57 -7.83
N ASP A 402 4.33 10.78 -8.09
CA ASP A 402 5.01 12.04 -7.83
C ASP A 402 4.46 12.69 -6.54
N VAL A 403 5.37 13.18 -5.70
CA VAL A 403 5.04 13.82 -4.42
C VAL A 403 4.27 15.13 -4.57
N PHE A 404 4.48 15.88 -5.65
CA PHE A 404 3.75 17.11 -5.95
C PHE A 404 2.31 16.78 -6.38
N ASP A 405 2.11 15.72 -7.16
CA ASP A 405 0.76 15.22 -7.48
C ASP A 405 0.03 14.74 -6.22
N GLU A 406 0.73 14.09 -5.29
CA GLU A 406 0.17 13.69 -4.00
C GLU A 406 -0.23 14.92 -3.17
N ALA A 407 0.59 15.96 -3.14
CA ALA A 407 0.28 17.20 -2.43
C ALA A 407 -0.98 17.89 -2.99
N GLU A 408 -1.09 18.02 -4.32
CA GLU A 408 -2.29 18.55 -4.97
C GLU A 408 -3.54 17.69 -4.66
N ALA A 409 -3.39 16.37 -4.67
CA ALA A 409 -4.49 15.47 -4.32
C ALA A 409 -4.91 15.60 -2.85
N ASN A 410 -3.98 15.83 -1.92
CA ASN A 410 -4.32 16.08 -0.52
C ASN A 410 -5.08 17.40 -0.34
N LYS A 411 -4.66 18.46 -1.03
CA LYS A 411 -5.37 19.75 -1.03
C LYS A 411 -6.78 19.63 -1.60
N ALA A 412 -6.90 19.00 -2.78
CA ALA A 412 -8.19 18.79 -3.44
C ALA A 412 -9.17 17.98 -2.57
N ALA A 413 -8.67 17.02 -1.79
CA ALA A 413 -9.47 16.21 -0.88
C ALA A 413 -9.72 16.86 0.50
N GLY A 414 -9.25 18.09 0.73
CA GLY A 414 -9.38 18.77 2.03
C GLY A 414 -8.75 17.96 3.17
N LYS A 415 -7.65 17.26 2.89
CA LYS A 415 -7.01 16.34 3.83
C LYS A 415 -6.17 17.07 4.88
N TYR A 416 -5.69 18.25 4.58
CA TYR A 416 -4.98 19.12 5.51
C TYR A 416 -5.15 20.56 5.03
N ASP A 417 -4.82 21.53 5.87
CA ASP A 417 -4.79 22.92 5.44
C ASP A 417 -3.86 23.11 4.23
N ASN A 418 -4.37 23.83 3.21
CA ASN A 418 -3.69 24.01 1.93
C ASN A 418 -2.41 24.84 2.08
N ALA A 419 -2.40 25.84 2.96
CA ALA A 419 -1.22 26.68 3.19
C ALA A 419 -0.09 25.87 3.83
N SER A 420 -0.43 25.00 4.78
CA SER A 420 0.50 24.07 5.43
C SER A 420 1.13 23.07 4.45
N ILE A 421 0.33 22.48 3.55
CA ILE A 421 0.84 21.60 2.49
C ILE A 421 1.77 22.37 1.54
N ASN A 422 1.36 23.56 1.09
CA ASN A 422 2.17 24.38 0.20
C ASN A 422 3.50 24.77 0.86
N PHE A 423 3.48 25.12 2.15
CA PHE A 423 4.69 25.42 2.91
C PHE A 423 5.66 24.23 2.95
N GLN A 424 5.18 23.04 3.33
CA GLN A 424 5.98 21.82 3.37
C GLN A 424 6.60 21.49 1.99
N VAL A 425 5.79 21.50 0.93
CA VAL A 425 6.26 21.21 -0.44
C VAL A 425 7.27 22.24 -0.92
N ASN A 426 7.03 23.53 -0.68
CA ASN A 426 7.95 24.58 -1.08
C ASN A 426 9.26 24.52 -0.29
N PHE A 427 9.20 24.12 0.98
CA PHE A 427 10.40 23.86 1.78
C PHE A 427 11.24 22.75 1.14
N TYR A 428 10.65 21.60 0.81
CA TYR A 428 11.39 20.50 0.17
C TYR A 428 11.90 20.86 -1.22
N LYS A 429 11.16 21.63 -2.02
CA LYS A 429 11.65 22.14 -3.32
C LYS A 429 12.90 23.00 -3.16
N LYS A 430 12.93 23.89 -2.15
CA LYS A 430 14.11 24.70 -1.84
C LYS A 430 15.31 23.85 -1.39
N GLU A 431 15.04 22.70 -0.77
CA GLU A 431 16.07 21.71 -0.41
C GLU A 431 16.48 20.78 -1.57
N GLY A 432 15.94 20.98 -2.78
CA GLY A 432 16.32 20.22 -3.97
C GLY A 432 15.41 19.03 -4.32
N LEU A 433 14.25 18.88 -3.69
CA LEU A 433 13.27 17.86 -4.10
C LEU A 433 12.75 18.17 -5.52
N THR A 434 12.96 17.22 -6.43
CA THR A 434 12.55 17.28 -7.84
C THR A 434 11.41 16.31 -8.15
N PRO A 435 10.66 16.52 -9.26
CA PRO A 435 9.60 15.60 -9.67
C PRO A 435 10.12 14.17 -9.82
N TYR A 436 9.23 13.20 -9.66
CA TYR A 436 9.57 11.81 -9.88
C TYR A 436 9.98 11.61 -11.35
N SER A 437 11.06 10.85 -11.54
CA SER A 437 11.53 10.41 -12.86
C SER A 437 12.23 9.06 -12.74
N GLU A 438 12.44 8.38 -13.87
CA GLU A 438 13.14 7.10 -13.92
C GLU A 438 14.61 7.18 -13.46
N ALA A 439 15.17 8.39 -13.35
CA ALA A 439 16.49 8.60 -12.74
C ALA A 439 16.55 8.16 -11.27
N LYS A 440 15.41 8.01 -10.59
CA LYS A 440 15.32 7.55 -9.19
C LYS A 440 15.23 6.01 -9.06
N LEU A 441 15.37 5.26 -10.15
CA LEU A 441 15.43 3.80 -10.10
C LEU A 441 16.59 3.33 -9.19
N PRO A 442 16.44 2.19 -8.47
CA PRO A 442 15.37 1.20 -8.59
C PRO A 442 14.06 1.57 -7.88
N ILE A 443 13.95 2.74 -7.26
CA ILE A 443 12.73 3.19 -6.59
C ILE A 443 11.73 3.71 -7.63
N THR A 444 10.56 3.08 -7.67
CA THR A 444 9.57 3.28 -8.75
C THR A 444 8.49 4.33 -8.43
N SER A 445 8.64 5.06 -7.32
CA SER A 445 7.68 6.09 -6.86
C SER A 445 8.29 6.96 -5.74
N ASP A 446 7.91 8.24 -5.71
CA ASP A 446 8.11 9.13 -4.55
C ASP A 446 7.02 8.95 -3.49
N VAL A 447 5.89 8.37 -3.88
CA VAL A 447 4.70 8.24 -3.03
C VAL A 447 4.52 6.78 -2.62
N PRO A 448 4.67 6.44 -1.33
CA PRO A 448 4.36 5.11 -0.83
C PRO A 448 2.87 4.97 -0.52
N GLU A 449 2.35 3.75 -0.61
CA GLU A 449 1.11 3.36 0.05
C GLU A 449 1.45 2.84 1.44
N GLY A 450 1.59 3.76 2.39
CA GLY A 450 2.06 3.45 3.75
C GLY A 450 1.05 2.74 4.65
N CYS A 451 -0.05 2.21 4.12
CA CYS A 451 -1.00 1.41 4.91
C CYS A 451 -0.43 0.04 5.33
N VAL A 452 0.71 -0.37 4.76
CA VAL A 452 1.52 -1.50 5.21
C VAL A 452 2.99 -1.09 5.22
N ILE A 453 3.73 -1.44 6.28
CA ILE A 453 5.20 -1.32 6.33
C ILE A 453 5.77 -2.63 6.85
N ILE A 454 6.75 -3.19 6.15
CA ILE A 454 7.43 -4.44 6.53
C ILE A 454 8.89 -4.07 6.82
N ARG A 455 9.40 -4.38 8.02
CA ARG A 455 10.70 -3.87 8.46
C ARG A 455 11.47 -4.88 9.32
N GLU A 456 12.77 -5.00 9.09
CA GLU A 456 13.75 -5.50 10.09
C GLU A 456 14.30 -4.30 10.86
N HIS A 457 14.40 -4.40 12.19
CA HIS A 457 14.86 -3.32 13.06
C HIS A 457 16.39 -3.33 13.15
N VAL A 458 17.03 -2.82 12.10
CA VAL A 458 18.48 -2.55 12.06
C VAL A 458 18.72 -1.04 12.20
N PRO A 459 19.93 -0.58 12.57
CA PRO A 459 20.20 0.85 12.78
C PRO A 459 19.75 1.74 11.61
N MET A 460 20.05 1.35 10.36
CA MET A 460 19.69 2.17 9.19
C MET A 460 18.17 2.29 8.98
N SER A 461 17.42 1.19 9.08
CA SER A 461 15.95 1.22 8.91
C SER A 461 15.25 1.95 10.06
N ASN A 462 15.82 1.87 11.27
CA ASN A 462 15.32 2.61 12.44
C ASN A 462 15.55 4.12 12.24
N LEU A 463 16.77 4.53 11.84
CA LEU A 463 17.09 5.92 11.51
C LEU A 463 16.13 6.45 10.43
N PHE A 464 15.93 5.72 9.33
CA PHE A 464 15.01 6.13 8.27
C PHE A 464 13.62 6.46 8.81
N THR A 465 13.05 5.61 9.66
CA THR A 465 11.72 5.87 10.21
C THR A 465 11.70 6.92 11.32
N CYS A 466 12.79 7.13 12.04
CA CYS A 466 12.94 8.27 12.95
C CYS A 466 12.89 9.59 12.18
N LEU A 467 13.70 9.70 11.12
CA LEU A 467 13.74 10.89 10.28
C LEU A 467 12.39 11.11 9.58
N TRP A 468 11.75 10.06 9.10
CA TRP A 468 10.42 10.14 8.50
C TRP A 468 9.36 10.62 9.51
N PHE A 469 9.39 10.11 10.75
CA PHE A 469 8.52 10.61 11.81
C PHE A 469 8.81 12.07 12.15
N ASN A 470 10.08 12.48 12.20
CA ASN A 470 10.45 13.86 12.51
C ASN A 470 9.92 14.84 11.46
N GLU A 471 9.91 14.47 10.17
CA GLU A 471 9.27 15.29 9.13
C GLU A 471 7.75 15.41 9.31
N VAL A 472 7.11 14.32 9.76
CA VAL A 472 5.66 14.30 10.06
C VAL A 472 5.33 15.16 11.28
N ASP A 473 6.18 15.12 12.31
CA ASP A 473 6.05 15.94 13.52
C ASP A 473 6.24 17.42 13.20
N LEU A 474 7.26 17.74 12.39
CA LEU A 474 7.64 19.10 12.02
C LEU A 474 6.61 19.78 11.10
N PHE A 475 6.05 19.04 10.14
CA PHE A 475 5.15 19.58 9.13
C PHE A 475 3.71 19.04 9.28
N THR A 476 3.20 18.34 8.27
CA THR A 476 1.83 17.83 8.23
C THR A 476 1.77 16.35 8.59
N SER A 477 0.62 15.87 9.04
CA SER A 477 0.40 14.43 9.33
C SER A 477 0.35 13.54 8.06
N ARG A 478 0.61 14.11 6.87
CA ARG A 478 0.63 13.43 5.57
C ARG A 478 2.02 12.87 5.27
N ASP A 479 2.31 11.75 5.90
CA ASP A 479 3.54 10.96 5.74
C ASP A 479 3.92 10.62 4.30
N GLN A 480 2.96 10.52 3.38
CA GLN A 480 3.23 10.33 1.96
C GLN A 480 4.01 11.50 1.32
N ILE A 481 3.87 12.73 1.85
CA ILE A 481 4.53 13.93 1.32
C ILE A 481 5.99 14.01 1.78
N SER A 482 6.31 13.53 2.98
CA SER A 482 7.67 13.60 3.55
C SER A 482 8.57 12.42 3.17
N PHE A 483 8.00 11.31 2.70
CA PHE A 483 8.75 10.07 2.43
C PHE A 483 9.92 10.27 1.45
N SER A 484 9.68 10.91 0.31
CA SER A 484 10.71 11.08 -0.73
C SER A 484 11.87 11.94 -0.27
N THR A 485 11.60 13.01 0.49
CA THR A 485 12.65 13.86 1.08
C THR A 485 13.60 13.06 1.97
N VAL A 486 13.06 12.24 2.88
CA VAL A 486 13.90 11.42 3.77
C VAL A 486 14.68 10.38 2.97
N ARG A 487 14.01 9.69 2.04
CA ARG A 487 14.65 8.69 1.17
C ARG A 487 15.81 9.30 0.39
N ASP A 488 15.60 10.44 -0.27
CA ASP A 488 16.60 11.06 -1.14
C ASP A 488 17.80 11.56 -0.33
N LYS A 489 17.57 12.14 0.85
CA LYS A 489 18.65 12.57 1.74
C LYS A 489 19.49 11.38 2.26
N ILE A 490 18.87 10.24 2.60
CA ILE A 490 19.62 9.03 3.02
C ILE A 490 20.35 8.39 1.84
N ALA A 491 19.72 8.30 0.66
CA ALA A 491 20.32 7.74 -0.55
C ALA A 491 21.52 8.56 -1.05
N ALA A 492 21.51 9.89 -0.83
CA ALA A 492 22.65 10.74 -1.14
C ALA A 492 23.89 10.50 -0.23
N LYS A 493 23.71 9.81 0.90
CA LYS A 493 24.76 9.61 1.93
C LYS A 493 25.17 8.16 2.08
N THR A 494 24.38 7.22 1.58
CA THR A 494 24.55 5.78 1.80
C THR A 494 24.14 5.00 0.57
N ASN A 495 24.62 3.76 0.46
CA ASN A 495 24.12 2.79 -0.52
C ASN A 495 22.89 2.00 -0.02
N TRP A 496 22.27 2.44 1.08
CA TRP A 496 21.08 1.79 1.60
C TRP A 496 19.88 2.11 0.70
N THR A 497 19.09 1.08 0.38
CA THR A 497 17.84 1.24 -0.35
C THR A 497 16.77 0.34 0.25
N LEU A 498 15.52 0.67 -0.04
CA LEU A 498 14.35 -0.09 0.39
C LEU A 498 13.77 -0.91 -0.76
N ASN A 499 13.04 -1.98 -0.44
CA ASN A 499 12.28 -2.73 -1.42
C ASN A 499 10.91 -2.07 -1.66
N MET A 500 10.79 -1.34 -2.77
CA MET A 500 9.51 -0.74 -3.18
C MET A 500 8.73 -1.68 -4.11
N PHE A 501 7.74 -2.37 -3.57
CA PHE A 501 6.94 -3.36 -4.31
C PHE A 501 5.63 -2.76 -4.86
N LEU A 502 4.91 -3.51 -5.68
CA LEU A 502 3.69 -3.01 -6.34
C LEU A 502 2.49 -2.99 -5.37
N ASP A 503 1.61 -2.00 -5.49
CA ASP A 503 0.34 -1.97 -4.74
C ASP A 503 -0.53 -3.22 -4.99
N CYS A 504 -0.46 -3.81 -6.19
CA CYS A 504 -1.18 -5.04 -6.48
C CYS A 504 -0.66 -6.23 -5.64
N GLU A 505 0.63 -6.27 -5.33
CA GLU A 505 1.20 -7.30 -4.45
C GLU A 505 0.76 -7.04 -3.01
N ARG A 506 0.69 -5.77 -2.58
CA ARG A 506 0.10 -5.41 -1.27
C ARG A 506 -1.32 -5.94 -1.12
N ARG A 507 -2.17 -5.67 -2.10
CA ARG A 507 -3.58 -6.11 -2.11
C ARG A 507 -3.75 -7.64 -2.11
N ASN A 508 -2.68 -8.39 -2.40
CA ASN A 508 -2.71 -9.84 -2.30
C ASN A 508 -2.80 -10.29 -0.84
N PHE A 509 -2.02 -9.67 0.05
CA PHE A 509 -1.92 -10.09 1.45
C PHE A 509 -2.70 -9.22 2.44
N VAL A 510 -3.26 -8.09 2.00
CA VAL A 510 -4.22 -7.31 2.80
C VAL A 510 -5.48 -6.94 2.01
N VAL A 511 -6.63 -7.05 2.68
CA VAL A 511 -7.95 -6.68 2.13
C VAL A 511 -8.45 -5.43 2.83
N GLN A 512 -8.79 -4.41 2.05
CA GLN A 512 -9.34 -3.17 2.61
C GLN A 512 -10.82 -3.33 2.95
N LYS A 513 -11.18 -2.92 4.17
CA LYS A 513 -12.57 -2.84 4.66
C LYS A 513 -13.02 -1.39 4.73
N TYR A 514 -14.31 -1.22 4.98
CA TYR A 514 -14.92 0.09 5.16
C TYR A 514 -14.76 0.58 6.60
N HIS A 515 -14.61 1.89 6.74
CA HIS A 515 -14.65 2.58 8.03
C HIS A 515 -16.05 2.46 8.67
N LYS A 516 -16.15 2.69 9.99
CA LYS A 516 -17.41 2.57 10.73
C LYS A 516 -18.49 3.53 10.20
N ASP A 517 -18.10 4.76 9.89
CA ASP A 517 -19.01 5.79 9.38
C ASP A 517 -19.64 5.36 8.05
N VAL A 518 -18.85 4.80 7.12
CA VAL A 518 -19.36 4.29 5.85
C VAL A 518 -20.43 3.24 6.10
N LEU A 519 -20.12 2.26 6.95
CA LEU A 519 -20.99 1.12 7.23
C LEU A 519 -22.31 1.56 7.84
N ALA A 520 -22.27 2.58 8.70
CA ALA A 520 -23.48 3.17 9.28
C ALA A 520 -24.39 3.85 8.24
N HIS A 521 -23.85 4.31 7.11
CA HIS A 521 -24.62 4.94 6.02
C HIS A 521 -24.93 4.00 4.86
N MET A 522 -24.46 2.74 4.90
CA MET A 522 -24.84 1.73 3.90
C MET A 522 -26.25 1.23 4.19
N ALA A 523 -27.08 1.10 3.14
CA ALA A 523 -28.38 0.46 3.27
C ALA A 523 -28.19 -0.99 3.76
N PRO A 524 -28.99 -1.47 4.72
CA PRO A 524 -28.91 -2.86 5.16
C PRO A 524 -29.10 -3.80 3.96
N PRO A 525 -28.37 -4.94 3.92
CA PRO A 525 -28.51 -5.89 2.83
C PRO A 525 -29.98 -6.28 2.68
N THR A 526 -30.48 -6.22 1.45
CA THR A 526 -31.87 -6.58 1.13
C THR A 526 -32.08 -8.03 1.52
N VAL A 527 -32.78 -8.26 2.64
CA VAL A 527 -33.23 -9.60 3.02
C VAL A 527 -34.30 -9.97 2.00
N TYR A 528 -33.92 -10.75 0.99
CA TYR A 528 -34.92 -11.40 0.16
C TYR A 528 -35.70 -12.35 1.07
N PRO A 529 -37.03 -12.22 1.20
CA PRO A 529 -37.81 -13.23 1.87
C PRO A 529 -37.55 -14.57 1.19
N PRO A 530 -37.52 -15.70 1.93
CA PRO A 530 -37.43 -17.00 1.32
C PRO A 530 -38.53 -17.14 0.25
N PRO A 531 -38.24 -17.74 -0.91
CA PRO A 531 -39.23 -17.88 -1.96
C PRO A 531 -40.48 -18.52 -1.38
N GLN A 532 -41.62 -17.83 -1.52
CA GLN A 532 -42.91 -18.35 -1.07
C GLN A 532 -43.13 -19.72 -1.75
N PRO A 533 -43.60 -20.75 -1.01
CA PRO A 533 -43.97 -22.01 -1.62
C PRO A 533 -45.00 -21.75 -2.72
N LEU A 534 -44.76 -22.28 -3.92
CA LEU A 534 -45.76 -22.25 -5.00
C LEU A 534 -47.07 -22.81 -4.44
N ARG A 535 -48.08 -21.94 -4.31
CA ARG A 535 -49.45 -22.37 -4.05
C ARG A 535 -49.89 -23.18 -5.26
N SER A 536 -50.01 -24.50 -5.07
CA SER A 536 -50.67 -25.39 -6.02
C SER A 536 -52.07 -24.87 -6.25
N ALA A 537 -52.36 -24.44 -7.47
CA ALA A 537 -53.69 -24.05 -7.90
C ALA A 537 -54.56 -25.31 -8.02
N ASN A 538 -55.12 -25.77 -6.89
CA ASN A 538 -56.17 -26.79 -6.92
C ASN A 538 -57.46 -26.11 -7.40
N LYS A 539 -57.75 -26.24 -8.69
CA LYS A 539 -59.12 -26.05 -9.22
C LYS A 539 -60.04 -27.12 -8.61
N PRO A 540 -61.25 -26.76 -8.15
CA PRO A 540 -62.21 -27.75 -7.68
C PRO A 540 -62.80 -28.56 -8.84
N PRO A 541 -63.01 -29.88 -8.70
CA PRO A 541 -63.66 -30.69 -9.73
C PRO A 541 -65.18 -30.48 -9.70
N GLY A 542 -65.76 -30.31 -10.89
CA GLY A 542 -67.20 -30.29 -11.09
C GLY A 542 -67.81 -31.67 -10.81
N LYS A 543 -68.93 -31.67 -10.09
CA LYS A 543 -69.76 -32.84 -9.79
C LYS A 543 -70.35 -33.41 -11.09
N PHE A 544 -70.19 -34.71 -11.34
CA PHE A 544 -71.20 -35.56 -11.99
C PHE A 544 -71.18 -36.96 -11.37
N ALA A 545 -72.34 -37.60 -11.44
CA ALA A 545 -72.86 -38.54 -10.47
C ALA A 545 -72.33 -39.99 -10.55
N VAL A 546 -72.38 -40.62 -9.37
CA VAL A 546 -72.60 -42.03 -9.00
C VAL A 546 -72.83 -43.04 -10.13
N GLU A 547 -72.02 -44.12 -10.14
CA GLU A 547 -72.54 -45.49 -10.11
C GLU A 547 -71.51 -46.49 -9.57
N ILE A 548 -72.02 -47.64 -9.13
CA ILE A 548 -71.59 -48.46 -7.98
C ILE A 548 -70.69 -49.63 -8.38
N SER A 549 -70.03 -50.22 -7.36
CA SER A 549 -69.49 -51.59 -7.28
C SER A 549 -68.00 -51.69 -7.65
N GLY A 550 -67.12 -52.27 -6.84
CA GLY A 550 -67.26 -53.04 -5.62
C GLY A 550 -65.90 -53.68 -5.31
N GLU A 551 -65.70 -53.97 -4.02
CA GLU A 551 -64.81 -55.03 -3.51
C GLU A 551 -63.27 -54.91 -3.53
N ASN A 552 -62.79 -54.80 -2.29
CA ASN A 552 -61.89 -55.70 -1.59
C ASN A 552 -60.37 -55.46 -1.55
N ILE A 553 -59.88 -54.99 -0.39
CA ILE A 553 -59.11 -55.70 0.67
C ILE A 553 -57.70 -56.17 0.23
N ILE A 554 -56.64 -55.66 0.88
CA ILE A 554 -55.71 -56.40 1.78
C ILE A 554 -54.37 -55.63 1.96
N LEU A 555 -54.08 -55.45 3.25
CA LEU A 555 -52.84 -55.01 3.90
C LEU A 555 -51.62 -55.88 3.55
N LYS A 556 -50.41 -55.29 3.54
CA LYS A 556 -49.32 -55.66 4.48
C LYS A 556 -48.04 -54.84 4.25
N ALA A 557 -47.39 -54.57 5.37
CA ALA A 557 -46.17 -53.79 5.53
C ALA A 557 -44.90 -54.69 5.45
N PRO A 558 -43.71 -54.28 5.93
CA PRO A 558 -42.56 -53.94 5.09
C PRO A 558 -41.33 -54.83 5.37
N PHE A 559 -40.35 -54.93 4.45
CA PHE A 559 -39.05 -55.54 4.79
C PHE A 559 -37.85 -54.88 4.10
N ARG A 560 -36.79 -54.78 4.90
CA ARG A 560 -35.44 -54.25 4.62
C ARG A 560 -34.59 -55.22 3.77
N ASN A 561 -33.64 -54.69 3.00
CA ASN A 561 -32.16 -54.87 3.15
C ASN A 561 -31.38 -54.73 1.80
N ILE A 562 -30.33 -53.88 1.83
CA ILE A 562 -28.93 -54.11 1.43
C ILE A 562 -28.60 -54.70 0.02
N LEU A 563 -28.00 -53.85 -0.86
CA LEU A 563 -26.86 -53.99 -1.86
C LEU A 563 -26.69 -55.28 -2.73
N PRO A 564 -25.87 -55.40 -3.84
CA PRO A 564 -25.07 -54.46 -4.68
C PRO A 564 -25.08 -54.75 -6.24
N ARG A 565 -24.37 -53.90 -7.04
CA ARG A 565 -23.73 -54.08 -8.39
C ARG A 565 -24.27 -55.08 -9.45
N ARG A 566 -24.54 -54.58 -10.69
CA ARG A 566 -23.97 -55.03 -12.01
C ARG A 566 -24.69 -54.39 -13.22
N GLY A 567 -23.96 -54.16 -14.34
CA GLY A 567 -24.51 -54.44 -15.69
C GLY A 567 -24.51 -53.36 -16.79
N ARG A 568 -23.42 -53.32 -17.58
CA ARG A 568 -23.30 -53.34 -19.07
C ARG A 568 -24.35 -52.73 -20.04
N ASP A 569 -23.76 -52.00 -21.01
CA ASP A 569 -23.88 -52.10 -22.49
C ASP A 569 -24.81 -51.20 -23.35
N LYS A 570 -24.13 -50.36 -24.16
CA LYS A 570 -24.16 -50.17 -25.65
C LYS A 570 -25.47 -50.11 -26.47
N ARG A 571 -25.56 -49.03 -27.29
CA ARG A 571 -25.69 -48.92 -28.78
C ARG A 571 -26.38 -47.57 -29.12
N SER A 572 -25.86 -46.63 -29.93
CA SER A 572 -25.36 -46.58 -31.33
C SER A 572 -26.44 -46.51 -32.41
N ASP A 573 -26.55 -45.36 -33.12
CA ASP A 573 -26.61 -45.19 -34.59
C ASP A 573 -27.19 -43.79 -34.95
N SER A 574 -27.03 -43.17 -36.13
CA SER A 574 -25.94 -42.87 -37.09
C SER A 574 -26.62 -42.44 -38.43
N ARG A 575 -25.92 -41.60 -39.22
CA ARG A 575 -26.13 -41.27 -40.67
C ARG A 575 -27.14 -40.14 -41.00
N ARG A 576 -26.89 -39.23 -41.97
CA ARG A 576 -26.22 -39.37 -43.29
C ARG A 576 -25.40 -38.15 -43.75
N GLN A 577 -24.37 -38.46 -44.55
CA GLN A 577 -23.56 -37.60 -45.42
C GLN A 577 -24.29 -37.24 -46.74
N ARG A 578 -23.80 -36.20 -47.45
CA ARG A 578 -23.42 -36.29 -48.87
C ARG A 578 -22.33 -35.25 -49.23
N LYS A 579 -21.48 -35.65 -50.18
CA LYS A 579 -20.19 -35.09 -50.62
C LYS A 579 -20.23 -35.02 -52.16
N VAL A 580 -19.70 -33.96 -52.79
CA VAL A 580 -19.17 -33.90 -54.19
C VAL A 580 -18.22 -32.68 -54.21
N SER A 581 -16.88 -32.82 -54.25
CA SER A 581 -15.93 -33.04 -55.37
C SER A 581 -15.82 -31.87 -56.38
N ASN A 582 -14.65 -31.25 -56.48
CA ASN A 582 -13.78 -31.35 -57.67
C ASN A 582 -12.42 -30.68 -57.45
N GLU A 583 -11.43 -31.25 -58.12
CA GLU A 583 -9.99 -31.03 -58.06
C GLU A 583 -9.50 -30.42 -59.39
N ILE A 584 -8.17 -30.26 -59.52
CA ILE A 584 -7.31 -30.10 -60.71
C ILE A 584 -7.21 -28.66 -61.33
N ILE A 585 -6.09 -28.06 -61.79
CA ILE A 585 -4.73 -28.46 -62.26
C ILE A 585 -3.69 -27.33 -62.03
N SER A 586 -2.47 -27.75 -61.68
CA SER A 586 -1.10 -27.30 -62.07
C SER A 586 -0.84 -25.95 -62.76
N SER A 587 0.14 -25.20 -62.25
CA SER A 587 1.45 -24.89 -62.86
C SER A 587 2.31 -24.11 -61.87
#